data_AF-A0A377ZRK0-F1
#
_entry.id   AF-A0A377ZRK0-F1
#
_cell.length_a   1.000
_cell.length_b   1.000
_cell.length_c   1.000
_cell.angle_alpha   90.00
_cell.angle_beta   90.00
_cell.angle_gamma   90.00
#
_symmetry.space_group_name_H-M   'P 1'
#
loop_
_entity.id
_entity.type
_entity.pdbx_description
1 polymer ?
#
loop_
_entity_poly.entity_id
_entity_poly.type
_entity_poly.pdbx_seq_one_letter_code
_entity_poly.pdbx_strand_id
1 'polypeptide(L)'
;MRDPAGVACEPFRQWVIEDNFVAGRPQWEKAGAELVADVVPFEEMKLRMLNGSHSFLAYLGYLAGYQHINDCMQDDNYRRAALSLMLDEQAPTLKVQGVDLSRYASLLIDRYCNPALKHRTWQIAMDGSQKLPQRMLDSIRWHLVHQRDFTLLALGVAGWMRYVGGVDDAGQAIEICDPLLPVIQQAVAASADGEARVKALLVLRRFSASNCRRSHALSRR
;
A
#
# COMPACT_ATOMS: atom_id res chain seq x y z
N MET A 1 17.70 -25.20 18.28
CA MET A 1 16.41 -25.40 19.00
C MET A 1 15.30 -24.93 18.08
N ARG A 2 14.26 -25.72 17.85
CA ARG A 2 13.13 -25.35 16.97
C ARG A 2 12.04 -24.71 17.84
N ASP A 3 11.62 -23.50 17.50
CA ASP A 3 10.48 -22.82 18.13
C ASP A 3 9.32 -22.76 17.12
N PRO A 4 8.22 -23.53 17.31
CA PRO A 4 7.08 -23.51 16.40
C PRO A 4 6.25 -22.21 16.45
N ALA A 5 6.46 -21.33 17.43
CA ALA A 5 5.78 -20.05 17.57
C ALA A 5 6.68 -18.83 17.25
N GLY A 6 7.93 -19.06 16.82
CA GLY A 6 8.86 -18.00 16.51
C GLY A 6 8.41 -17.15 15.31
N VAL A 7 8.52 -15.82 15.46
CA VAL A 7 8.21 -14.86 14.40
C VAL A 7 9.48 -14.09 14.02
N ALA A 8 9.83 -14.10 12.74
CA ALA A 8 10.89 -13.26 12.20
C ALA A 8 10.33 -11.89 11.83
N CYS A 9 10.99 -10.82 12.25
CA CYS A 9 10.63 -9.45 11.92
C CYS A 9 11.88 -8.62 11.63
N GLU A 10 11.66 -7.46 11.02
CA GLU A 10 12.71 -6.47 10.85
C GLU A 10 13.07 -5.80 12.19
N PRO A 11 14.30 -5.29 12.36
CA PRO A 11 14.68 -4.59 13.58
C PRO A 11 13.95 -3.26 13.78
N PHE A 12 13.47 -2.64 12.68
CA PHE A 12 12.70 -1.41 12.74
C PHE A 12 11.34 -1.63 13.39
N ARG A 13 10.99 -0.79 14.37
CA ARG A 13 9.66 -0.73 14.97
C ARG A 13 9.26 0.71 15.21
N GLN A 14 7.99 1.02 14.97
CA GLN A 14 7.38 2.30 15.30
C GLN A 14 5.96 2.03 15.78
N TRP A 15 5.56 2.72 16.85
CA TRP A 15 4.20 2.63 17.37
C TRP A 15 3.75 4.01 17.81
N VAL A 16 2.86 4.62 17.02
CA VAL A 16 2.22 5.89 17.33
C VAL A 16 0.83 5.60 17.87
N ILE A 17 0.48 6.19 19.01
CA ILE A 17 -0.75 5.90 19.75
C ILE A 17 -1.42 7.23 20.12
N GLU A 18 -2.71 7.36 19.83
CA GLU A 18 -3.50 8.46 20.37
C GLU A 18 -3.64 8.29 21.90
N ASP A 19 -3.20 9.27 22.68
CA ASP A 19 -3.19 9.21 24.14
C ASP A 19 -4.57 9.51 24.75
N ASN A 20 -5.51 8.59 24.53
CA ASN A 20 -6.91 8.75 24.88
C ASN A 20 -7.46 7.48 25.55
N PHE A 21 -7.06 7.23 26.80
CA PHE A 21 -7.38 6.01 27.54
C PHE A 21 -8.29 6.30 28.74
N VAL A 22 -9.44 5.63 28.80
CA VAL A 22 -10.45 5.83 29.85
C VAL A 22 -10.09 5.23 31.21
N ALA A 23 -9.16 4.28 31.26
CA ALA A 23 -8.82 3.51 32.45
C ALA A 23 -7.30 3.36 32.66
N GLY A 24 -6.55 4.42 32.32
CA GLY A 24 -5.09 4.39 32.33
C GLY A 24 -4.49 3.50 31.24
N ARG A 25 -3.16 3.49 31.17
CA ARG A 25 -2.38 2.69 30.20
C ARG A 25 -0.98 2.40 30.74
N PRO A 26 -0.27 1.40 30.21
CA PRO A 26 1.16 1.25 30.42
C PRO A 26 1.95 2.47 29.93
N GLN A 27 3.15 2.65 30.49
CA GLN A 27 4.12 3.66 30.10
C GLN A 27 4.88 3.25 28.83
N TRP A 28 4.16 2.98 27.73
CA TRP A 28 4.74 2.53 26.46
C TRP A 28 5.74 3.51 25.86
N GLU A 29 5.65 4.80 26.20
CA GLU A 29 6.64 5.80 25.83
C GLU A 29 8.06 5.45 26.31
N LYS A 30 8.19 4.75 27.46
CA LYS A 30 9.48 4.26 27.96
C LYS A 30 10.06 3.13 27.11
N ALA A 31 9.23 2.44 26.35
CA ALA A 31 9.64 1.44 25.36
C ALA A 31 9.80 2.03 23.94
N GLY A 32 9.61 3.34 23.78
CA GLY A 32 9.75 4.06 22.51
C GLY A 32 8.47 4.17 21.68
N ALA A 33 7.29 3.98 22.27
CA ALA A 33 6.04 4.38 21.62
C ALA A 33 5.89 5.91 21.61
N GLU A 34 5.28 6.47 20.57
CA GLU A 34 5.00 7.89 20.42
C GLU A 34 3.54 8.14 20.81
N LEU A 35 3.34 8.86 21.91
CA LEU A 35 2.01 9.20 22.42
C LEU A 35 1.64 10.58 21.89
N VAL A 36 0.58 10.66 21.10
CA VAL A 36 0.17 11.87 20.38
C VAL A 36 -1.30 12.20 20.63
N ALA A 37 -1.71 13.44 20.36
CA ALA A 37 -3.11 13.84 20.45
C ALA A 37 -3.94 13.43 19.22
N ASP A 38 -3.30 13.23 18.07
CA ASP A 38 -3.94 12.82 16.81
C ASP A 38 -2.98 11.93 16.02
N VAL A 39 -3.39 10.68 15.77
CA VAL A 39 -2.59 9.69 15.05
C VAL A 39 -2.77 9.75 13.53
N VAL A 40 -3.84 10.41 13.05
CA VAL A 40 -4.24 10.36 11.63
C VAL A 40 -3.12 10.78 10.67
N PRO A 41 -2.34 11.85 10.90
CA PRO A 41 -1.26 12.22 9.99
C PRO A 41 -0.14 11.18 9.87
N PHE A 42 0.16 10.46 10.96
CA PHE A 42 1.15 9.38 10.99
C PHE A 42 0.61 8.12 10.30
N GLU A 43 -0.68 7.82 10.50
CA GLU A 43 -1.36 6.74 9.79
C GLU A 43 -1.35 6.98 8.28
N GLU A 44 -1.75 8.18 7.82
CA GLU A 44 -1.74 8.54 6.40
C GLU A 44 -0.32 8.45 5.82
N MET A 45 0.70 8.95 6.53
CA MET A 45 2.10 8.84 6.12
C MET A 45 2.50 7.39 5.87
N LYS A 46 2.23 6.50 6.83
CA LYS A 46 2.55 5.08 6.70
C LYS A 46 1.72 4.40 5.62
N LEU A 47 0.41 4.66 5.57
CA LEU A 47 -0.51 4.06 4.60
C LEU A 47 -0.15 4.42 3.16
N ARG A 48 0.32 5.64 2.92
CA ARG A 48 0.67 6.12 1.58
C ARG A 48 2.12 5.80 1.22
N MET A 49 3.09 6.22 2.04
CA MET A 49 4.51 6.08 1.68
C MET A 49 5.05 4.68 1.86
N LEU A 50 4.65 3.91 2.88
CA LEU A 50 5.12 2.53 3.06
C LEU A 50 4.15 1.53 2.42
N ASN A 51 2.87 1.62 2.75
CA ASN A 51 1.92 0.62 2.28
C ASN A 51 1.61 0.81 0.78
N GLY A 52 1.54 2.06 0.29
CA GLY A 52 1.32 2.38 -1.12
C GLY A 52 2.45 1.90 -2.03
N SER A 53 3.70 2.20 -1.68
CA SER A 53 4.87 1.68 -2.40
C SER A 53 4.97 0.15 -2.33
N HIS A 54 4.64 -0.47 -1.19
CA HIS A 54 4.59 -1.94 -1.10
C HIS A 54 3.57 -2.52 -2.08
N SER A 55 2.37 -1.93 -2.18
CA SER A 55 1.37 -2.38 -3.16
C SER A 55 1.84 -2.16 -4.59
N PHE A 56 2.46 -1.02 -4.89
CA PHE A 56 3.05 -0.72 -6.21
C PHE A 56 4.08 -1.79 -6.60
N LEU A 57 5.04 -2.06 -5.72
CA LEU A 57 6.09 -3.07 -5.91
C LEU A 57 5.52 -4.49 -5.99
N ALA A 58 4.47 -4.79 -5.22
CA ALA A 58 3.87 -6.12 -5.20
C ALA A 58 3.23 -6.48 -6.53
N TYR A 59 2.40 -5.60 -7.10
CA TYR A 59 1.72 -5.91 -8.37
C TYR A 59 2.69 -5.92 -9.55
N LEU A 60 3.48 -4.84 -9.70
CA LEU A 60 4.40 -4.71 -10.82
C LEU A 60 5.55 -5.71 -10.72
N GLY A 61 6.11 -5.89 -9.52
CA GLY A 61 7.19 -6.84 -9.28
C GLY A 61 6.76 -8.28 -9.52
N TYR A 62 5.57 -8.67 -9.05
CA TYR A 62 5.05 -10.02 -9.34
C TYR A 62 4.90 -10.25 -10.85
N LEU A 63 4.32 -9.29 -11.58
CA LEU A 63 4.15 -9.39 -13.03
C LEU A 63 5.50 -9.46 -13.77
N ALA A 64 6.54 -8.78 -13.26
CA ALA A 64 7.91 -8.87 -13.77
C ALA A 64 8.68 -10.13 -13.32
N GLY A 65 8.05 -11.03 -12.56
CA GLY A 65 8.67 -12.28 -12.09
C GLY A 65 9.49 -12.17 -10.81
N TYR A 66 9.42 -11.04 -10.09
CA TYR A 66 10.07 -10.87 -8.78
C TYR A 66 9.23 -11.50 -7.67
N GLN A 67 9.79 -12.52 -7.02
CA GLN A 67 9.10 -13.27 -5.98
C GLN A 67 8.98 -12.49 -4.66
N HIS A 68 9.98 -11.67 -4.33
CA HIS A 68 10.03 -10.92 -3.08
C HIS A 68 10.35 -9.44 -3.31
N ILE A 69 10.00 -8.59 -2.34
CA ILE A 69 10.28 -7.15 -2.38
C ILE A 69 11.78 -6.85 -2.51
N ASN A 70 12.64 -7.61 -1.83
CA ASN A 70 14.09 -7.44 -1.94
C ASN A 70 14.61 -7.76 -3.35
N ASP A 71 13.90 -8.59 -4.11
CA ASP A 71 14.25 -8.90 -5.50
C ASP A 71 13.90 -7.69 -6.40
N CYS A 72 12.75 -7.03 -6.16
CA CYS A 72 12.43 -5.75 -6.82
C CYS A 72 13.49 -4.67 -6.53
N MET A 73 14.06 -4.63 -5.32
CA MET A 73 15.06 -3.62 -4.96
C MET A 73 16.43 -3.81 -5.63
N GLN A 74 16.70 -4.99 -6.19
CA GLN A 74 17.88 -5.26 -7.01
C GLN A 74 17.75 -4.64 -8.42
N ASP A 75 16.53 -4.28 -8.85
CA ASP A 75 16.31 -3.51 -10.08
C ASP A 75 16.29 -2.00 -9.78
N ASP A 76 17.26 -1.29 -10.35
CA ASP A 76 17.41 0.17 -10.24
C ASP A 76 16.18 0.95 -10.70
N ASN A 77 15.39 0.43 -11.65
CA ASN A 77 14.16 1.06 -12.11
C ASN A 77 13.06 0.97 -11.05
N TYR A 78 12.87 -0.19 -10.42
CA TYR A 78 11.90 -0.37 -9.35
C TYR A 78 12.26 0.42 -8.10
N ARG A 79 13.55 0.45 -7.74
CA ARG A 79 14.03 1.27 -6.61
C ARG A 79 13.78 2.76 -6.85
N ARG A 80 14.11 3.26 -8.05
CA ARG A 80 13.86 4.67 -8.42
C ARG A 80 12.35 4.97 -8.48
N ALA A 81 11.56 4.12 -9.10
CA ALA A 81 10.11 4.30 -9.21
C ALA A 81 9.44 4.31 -7.83
N ALA A 82 9.84 3.41 -6.91
CA ALA A 82 9.32 3.41 -5.54
C ALA A 82 9.69 4.70 -4.79
N LEU A 83 10.93 5.17 -4.92
CA LEU A 83 11.38 6.40 -4.27
C LEU A 83 10.64 7.64 -4.83
N SER A 84 10.50 7.75 -6.15
CA SER A 84 9.72 8.82 -6.80
C SER A 84 8.24 8.76 -6.41
N LEU A 85 7.63 7.57 -6.40
CA LEU A 85 6.26 7.41 -5.91
C LEU A 85 6.13 7.94 -4.46
N MET A 86 7.08 7.60 -3.58
CA MET A 86 7.06 8.06 -2.19
C MET A 86 7.18 9.58 -2.07
N LEU A 87 8.13 10.19 -2.78
CA LEU A 87 8.50 11.61 -2.58
C LEU A 87 7.72 12.57 -3.46
N ASP A 88 7.47 12.21 -4.72
CA ASP A 88 6.89 13.10 -5.71
C ASP A 88 5.35 13.01 -5.70
N GLU A 89 4.81 11.84 -5.35
CA GLU A 89 3.37 11.57 -5.45
C GLU A 89 2.69 11.29 -4.10
N GLN A 90 3.33 10.62 -3.15
CA GLN A 90 2.71 10.33 -1.85
C GLN A 90 2.95 11.46 -0.84
N ALA A 91 4.21 11.87 -0.65
CA ALA A 91 4.58 12.88 0.36
C ALA A 91 3.82 14.22 0.24
N PRO A 92 3.55 14.78 -0.96
CA PRO A 92 2.82 16.05 -1.07
C PRO A 92 1.37 15.99 -0.57
N THR A 93 0.81 14.78 -0.44
CA THR A 93 -0.56 14.57 0.03
C THR A 93 -0.68 14.55 1.56
N LEU A 94 0.46 14.52 2.26
CA LEU A 94 0.53 14.33 3.71
C LEU A 94 0.48 15.65 4.48
N LYS A 95 -0.04 15.57 5.70
CA LYS A 95 -0.17 16.70 6.64
C LYS A 95 0.69 16.55 7.90
N VAL A 96 1.47 15.48 7.99
CA VAL A 96 2.33 15.19 9.14
C VAL A 96 3.36 16.31 9.33
N GLN A 97 3.60 16.68 10.59
CA GLN A 97 4.56 17.73 10.96
C GLN A 97 5.73 17.13 11.73
N GLY A 98 6.90 17.77 11.65
CA GLY A 98 8.09 17.36 12.39
C GLY A 98 8.76 16.07 11.87
N VAL A 99 8.34 15.55 10.72
CA VAL A 99 8.93 14.37 10.08
C VAL A 99 9.66 14.78 8.80
N ASP A 100 10.92 14.37 8.69
CA ASP A 100 11.68 14.44 7.44
C ASP A 100 11.23 13.29 6.52
N LEU A 101 10.35 13.60 5.58
CA LEU A 101 9.78 12.62 4.65
C LEU A 101 10.81 12.07 3.66
N SER A 102 11.85 12.85 3.32
CA SER A 102 12.95 12.40 2.47
C SER A 102 13.76 11.33 3.18
N ARG A 103 14.15 11.58 4.43
CA ARG A 103 14.82 10.58 5.27
C ARG A 103 13.91 9.37 5.51
N TYR A 104 12.62 9.58 5.73
CA TYR A 104 11.66 8.48 5.91
C TYR A 104 11.62 7.57 4.66
N ALA A 105 11.53 8.14 3.47
CA ALA A 105 11.55 7.37 2.22
C ALA A 105 12.86 6.58 2.04
N SER A 106 14.02 7.19 2.32
CA SER A 106 15.31 6.47 2.30
C SER A 106 15.32 5.28 3.26
N LEU A 107 14.82 5.45 4.49
CA LEU A 107 14.69 4.35 5.45
C LEU A 107 13.74 3.25 4.96
N LEU A 108 12.67 3.59 4.25
CA LEU A 108 11.77 2.60 3.66
C LEU A 108 12.48 1.78 2.57
N ILE A 109 13.26 2.43 1.70
CA ILE A 109 14.05 1.74 0.68
C ILE A 109 15.07 0.80 1.34
N ASP A 110 15.80 1.25 2.36
CA ASP A 110 16.74 0.41 3.10
C ASP A 110 16.06 -0.83 3.70
N ARG A 111 14.85 -0.65 4.26
CA ARG A 111 14.05 -1.75 4.80
C ARG A 111 13.61 -2.74 3.73
N TYR A 112 13.25 -2.26 2.53
CA TYR A 112 12.90 -3.12 1.41
C TYR A 112 14.09 -3.90 0.87
N CYS A 113 15.30 -3.36 0.96
CA CYS A 113 16.54 -4.02 0.56
C CYS A 113 16.97 -5.15 1.50
N ASN A 114 16.34 -5.30 2.68
CA ASN A 114 16.78 -6.25 3.69
C ASN A 114 16.76 -7.71 3.16
N PRO A 115 17.92 -8.36 2.96
CA PRO A 115 17.98 -9.69 2.33
C PRO A 115 17.50 -10.82 3.25
N ALA A 116 17.44 -10.56 4.57
CA ALA A 116 16.98 -11.53 5.56
C ALA A 116 15.44 -11.69 5.55
N LEU A 117 14.71 -10.74 4.96
CA LEU A 117 13.25 -10.78 4.89
C LEU A 117 12.83 -11.23 3.50
N LYS A 118 12.08 -12.34 3.45
CA LYS A 118 11.49 -12.88 2.23
C LYS A 118 10.01 -12.49 2.13
N HIS A 119 9.75 -11.19 2.11
CA HIS A 119 8.41 -10.64 1.93
C HIS A 119 7.94 -10.90 0.49
N ARG A 120 7.05 -11.88 0.30
CA ARG A 120 6.57 -12.26 -1.03
C ARG A 120 5.71 -11.16 -1.63
N THR A 121 5.96 -10.81 -2.88
CA THR A 121 5.12 -9.87 -3.66
C THR A 121 3.67 -10.35 -3.70
N TRP A 122 3.47 -11.65 -3.92
CA TRP A 122 2.14 -12.29 -3.88
C TRP A 122 1.39 -12.07 -2.56
N GLN A 123 2.05 -12.25 -1.40
CA GLN A 123 1.41 -12.05 -0.09
C GLN A 123 1.00 -10.60 0.13
N ILE A 124 1.82 -9.65 -0.34
CA ILE A 124 1.52 -8.23 -0.24
C ILE A 124 0.36 -7.84 -1.18
N ALA A 125 0.28 -8.47 -2.36
CA ALA A 125 -0.74 -8.26 -3.38
C ALA A 125 -2.16 -8.69 -2.96
N MET A 126 -2.29 -9.62 -2.01
CA MET A 126 -3.56 -10.10 -1.46
C MET A 126 -4.47 -8.93 -1.00
N ASP A 127 -5.79 -9.11 -1.02
CA ASP A 127 -6.77 -8.13 -0.54
C ASP A 127 -6.61 -6.73 -1.15
N GLY A 128 -6.17 -6.65 -2.41
CA GLY A 128 -5.95 -5.39 -3.12
C GLY A 128 -7.17 -4.47 -3.11
N SER A 129 -8.38 -5.02 -3.21
CA SER A 129 -9.64 -4.28 -3.15
C SER A 129 -9.88 -3.57 -1.81
N GLN A 130 -9.27 -4.07 -0.74
CA GLN A 130 -9.33 -3.47 0.60
C GLN A 130 -8.19 -2.48 0.84
N LYS A 131 -7.12 -2.54 0.04
CA LYS A 131 -5.86 -1.82 0.24
C LYS A 131 -5.77 -0.57 -0.63
N LEU A 132 -6.22 -0.63 -1.88
CA LEU A 132 -6.03 0.45 -2.86
C LEU A 132 -6.63 1.80 -2.45
N PRO A 133 -7.83 1.89 -1.82
CA PRO A 133 -8.42 3.19 -1.48
C PRO A 133 -7.49 4.09 -0.67
N GLN A 134 -7.01 3.60 0.48
CA GLN A 134 -6.18 4.35 1.41
C GLN A 134 -4.69 4.38 1.06
N ARG A 135 -4.26 3.52 0.11
CA ARG A 135 -2.85 3.43 -0.31
C ARG A 135 -2.53 4.24 -1.57
N MET A 136 -3.51 4.40 -2.47
CA MET A 136 -3.30 5.05 -3.76
C MET A 136 -4.46 5.98 -4.17
N LEU A 137 -5.72 5.54 -4.04
CA LEU A 137 -6.84 6.31 -4.61
C LEU A 137 -7.07 7.65 -3.90
N ASP A 138 -6.89 7.71 -2.59
CA ASP A 138 -6.97 8.97 -1.84
C ASP A 138 -5.87 9.97 -2.26
N SER A 139 -4.67 9.48 -2.56
CA SER A 139 -3.58 10.28 -3.13
C SER A 139 -3.90 10.75 -4.55
N ILE A 140 -4.45 9.88 -5.40
CA ILE A 140 -4.90 10.26 -6.76
C ILE A 140 -5.98 11.35 -6.66
N ARG A 141 -6.95 11.22 -5.75
CA ARG A 141 -7.98 12.25 -5.53
C ARG A 141 -7.37 13.58 -5.13
N TRP A 142 -6.35 13.57 -4.27
CA TRP A 142 -5.61 14.77 -3.92
C TRP A 142 -4.97 15.41 -5.16
N HIS A 143 -4.25 14.64 -5.99
CA HIS A 143 -3.62 15.18 -7.20
C HIS A 143 -4.62 15.69 -8.24
N LEU A 144 -5.76 15.02 -8.42
CA LEU A 144 -6.84 15.47 -9.30
C LEU A 144 -7.37 16.85 -8.87
N VAL A 145 -7.59 17.07 -7.57
CA VAL A 145 -8.04 18.37 -7.04
C VAL A 145 -6.98 19.46 -7.24
N HIS A 146 -5.70 19.10 -7.10
CA HIS A 146 -4.58 20.05 -7.20
C HIS A 146 -3.99 20.16 -8.61
N GLN A 147 -4.55 19.44 -9.59
CA GLN A 147 -4.09 19.40 -10.99
C GLN A 147 -2.59 19.06 -11.12
N ARG A 148 -2.14 18.06 -10.36
CA ARG A 148 -0.75 17.58 -10.35
C ARG A 148 -0.64 16.21 -11.02
N ASP A 149 0.59 15.86 -11.43
CA ASP A 149 0.91 14.54 -11.96
C ASP A 149 0.76 13.45 -10.89
N PHE A 150 0.27 12.29 -11.30
CA PHE A 150 0.10 11.10 -10.46
C PHE A 150 0.43 9.83 -11.26
N THR A 151 1.41 9.90 -12.16
CA THR A 151 1.69 8.86 -13.14
C THR A 151 2.05 7.51 -12.50
N LEU A 152 2.84 7.49 -11.43
CA LEU A 152 3.23 6.25 -10.73
C LEU A 152 2.09 5.68 -9.89
N LEU A 153 1.25 6.53 -9.29
CA LEU A 153 0.01 6.10 -8.64
C LEU A 153 -0.94 5.45 -9.64
N ALA A 154 -1.12 6.06 -10.83
CA ALA A 154 -1.91 5.49 -11.92
C ALA A 154 -1.31 4.16 -12.40
N LEU A 155 0.01 4.07 -12.56
CA LEU A 155 0.71 2.85 -12.90
C LEU A 155 0.52 1.76 -11.83
N GLY A 156 0.54 2.10 -10.55
CA GLY A 156 0.26 1.17 -9.45
C GLY A 156 -1.16 0.59 -9.52
N VAL A 157 -2.15 1.43 -9.81
CA VAL A 157 -3.54 0.98 -10.03
C VAL A 157 -3.66 0.11 -11.29
N ALA A 158 -2.99 0.49 -12.38
CA ALA A 158 -2.94 -0.31 -13.61
C ALA A 158 -2.28 -1.67 -13.37
N GLY A 159 -1.21 -1.72 -12.57
CA GLY A 159 -0.53 -2.94 -12.15
C GLY A 159 -1.48 -3.88 -11.39
N TRP A 160 -2.30 -3.35 -10.46
CA TRP A 160 -3.34 -4.14 -9.82
C TRP A 160 -4.38 -4.67 -10.83
N MET A 161 -4.88 -3.81 -11.73
CA MET A 161 -5.86 -4.22 -12.75
C MET A 161 -5.32 -5.34 -13.65
N ARG A 162 -4.05 -5.24 -14.05
CA ARG A 162 -3.33 -6.25 -14.83
C ARG A 162 -3.15 -7.55 -14.04
N TYR A 163 -2.77 -7.45 -12.77
CA TYR A 163 -2.59 -8.61 -11.86
C TYR A 163 -3.90 -9.38 -11.67
N VAL A 164 -5.01 -8.68 -11.41
CA VAL A 164 -6.31 -9.34 -11.21
C VAL A 164 -6.95 -9.85 -12.50
N GLY A 165 -6.33 -9.60 -13.66
CA GLY A 165 -6.65 -10.30 -14.91
C GLY A 165 -6.37 -11.80 -14.85
N GLY A 166 -5.57 -12.27 -13.89
CA GLY A 166 -5.45 -13.70 -13.54
C GLY A 166 -4.44 -14.49 -14.36
N VAL A 167 -3.69 -13.85 -15.26
CA VAL A 167 -2.63 -14.48 -16.06
C VAL A 167 -1.40 -13.57 -16.05
N ASP A 168 -0.20 -14.04 -15.76
CA ASP A 168 1.02 -13.22 -15.76
C ASP A 168 1.59 -12.97 -17.17
N ASP A 169 2.74 -12.32 -17.28
CA ASP A 169 3.38 -12.03 -18.57
C ASP A 169 4.06 -13.26 -19.20
N ALA A 170 4.20 -14.36 -18.44
CA ALA A 170 4.66 -15.67 -18.92
C ALA A 170 3.49 -16.60 -19.30
N GLY A 171 2.25 -16.11 -19.25
CA GLY A 171 1.05 -16.88 -19.56
C GLY A 171 0.61 -17.85 -18.46
N GLN A 172 1.17 -17.76 -17.26
CA GLN A 172 0.80 -18.62 -16.12
C GLN A 172 -0.37 -18.04 -15.34
N ALA A 173 -1.19 -18.92 -14.77
CA ALA A 173 -2.31 -18.50 -13.94
C ALA A 173 -1.84 -17.86 -12.63
N ILE A 174 -2.47 -16.73 -12.26
CA ILE A 174 -2.24 -16.04 -11.00
C ILE A 174 -3.32 -16.44 -10.01
N GLU A 175 -2.93 -16.97 -8.85
CA GLU A 175 -3.86 -17.18 -7.73
C GLU A 175 -4.17 -15.82 -7.08
N ILE A 176 -5.37 -15.28 -7.35
CA ILE A 176 -5.82 -14.03 -6.77
C ILE A 176 -6.53 -14.33 -5.45
N CYS A 177 -5.97 -13.83 -4.34
CA CYS A 177 -6.63 -13.87 -3.04
C CYS A 177 -7.16 -12.48 -2.69
N ASP A 178 -8.49 -12.32 -2.76
CA ASP A 178 -9.17 -11.06 -2.45
C ASP A 178 -10.62 -11.35 -1.99
N PRO A 179 -11.16 -10.67 -0.95
CA PRO A 179 -12.53 -10.86 -0.51
C PRO A 179 -13.59 -10.48 -1.57
N LEU A 180 -13.23 -9.65 -2.56
CA LEU A 180 -14.09 -9.30 -3.69
C LEU A 180 -13.78 -10.11 -4.96
N LEU A 181 -13.07 -11.23 -4.84
CA LEU A 181 -12.69 -12.08 -5.98
C LEU A 181 -13.86 -12.42 -6.92
N PRO A 182 -15.06 -12.83 -6.47
CA PRO A 182 -16.15 -13.15 -7.39
C PRO A 182 -16.57 -11.95 -8.25
N VAL A 183 -16.56 -10.74 -7.67
CA VAL A 183 -16.93 -9.50 -8.37
C VAL A 183 -15.84 -9.09 -9.37
N ILE A 184 -14.57 -9.23 -8.96
CA ILE A 184 -13.41 -8.97 -9.81
C ILE A 184 -13.41 -9.92 -11.01
N GLN A 185 -13.60 -11.22 -10.78
CA GLN A 185 -13.66 -12.23 -11.85
C GLN A 185 -14.82 -11.99 -12.81
N GLN A 186 -16.00 -11.60 -12.29
CA GLN A 186 -17.13 -11.24 -13.14
C GLN A 186 -16.82 -10.03 -14.03
N ALA A 187 -16.20 -8.98 -13.48
CA ALA A 187 -15.80 -7.80 -14.26
C ALA A 187 -14.75 -8.15 -15.33
N VAL A 188 -13.78 -8.99 -14.98
CA VAL A 188 -12.73 -9.49 -15.88
C VAL A 188 -13.34 -10.32 -17.02
N ALA A 189 -14.23 -11.27 -16.71
CA ALA A 189 -14.88 -12.13 -17.70
C ALA A 189 -15.85 -11.37 -18.62
N ALA A 190 -16.50 -10.32 -18.11
CA ALA A 190 -17.43 -9.50 -18.88
C ALA A 190 -16.76 -8.40 -19.72
N SER A 191 -15.43 -8.34 -19.75
CA SER A 191 -14.68 -7.30 -20.48
C SER A 191 -13.52 -7.84 -21.29
N ALA A 192 -13.38 -7.34 -22.52
CA ALA A 192 -12.17 -7.53 -23.32
C ALA A 192 -10.97 -6.84 -22.67
N ASP A 193 -9.77 -7.34 -22.95
CA ASP A 193 -8.53 -6.72 -22.47
C ASP A 193 -8.33 -5.29 -23.04
N GLY A 194 -7.54 -4.47 -22.37
CA GLY A 194 -7.33 -3.06 -22.71
C GLY A 194 -8.35 -2.11 -22.07
N GLU A 195 -8.83 -1.12 -22.81
CA GLU A 195 -9.64 -0.02 -22.27
C GLU A 195 -10.97 -0.51 -21.64
N ALA A 196 -11.59 -1.54 -22.23
CA ALA A 196 -12.82 -2.12 -21.71
C ALA A 196 -12.61 -2.76 -20.32
N ARG A 197 -11.49 -3.46 -20.10
CA ARG A 197 -11.10 -4.02 -18.80
C ARG A 197 -10.90 -2.95 -17.75
N VAL A 198 -10.18 -1.88 -18.10
CA VAL A 198 -9.95 -0.74 -17.21
C VAL A 198 -11.27 -0.12 -16.77
N LYS A 199 -12.18 0.17 -17.72
CA LYS A 199 -13.51 0.70 -17.41
C LYS A 199 -14.30 -0.24 -16.49
N ALA A 200 -14.32 -1.54 -16.77
CA ALA A 200 -15.04 -2.51 -15.97
C ALA A 200 -14.56 -2.56 -14.50
N LEU A 201 -13.23 -2.51 -14.29
CA LEU A 201 -12.63 -2.54 -12.95
C LEU A 201 -12.78 -1.21 -12.19
N LEU A 202 -12.79 -0.07 -12.89
CA LEU A 202 -12.99 1.26 -12.27
C LEU A 202 -14.40 1.45 -11.68
N VAL A 203 -15.43 0.79 -12.22
CA VAL A 203 -16.82 0.95 -11.76
C VAL A 203 -17.12 0.15 -10.48
N LEU A 204 -16.21 -0.73 -10.04
CA LEU A 204 -16.36 -1.45 -8.78
C LEU A 204 -16.57 -0.44 -7.64
N ARG A 205 -17.65 -0.59 -6.85
CA ARG A 205 -18.19 0.43 -5.91
C ARG A 205 -17.20 0.99 -4.87
N ARG A 206 -16.04 0.36 -4.66
CA ARG A 206 -14.95 0.86 -3.81
C ARG A 206 -13.95 1.79 -4.51
N PHE A 207 -13.94 1.80 -5.84
CA PHE A 207 -13.12 2.67 -6.69
C PHE A 207 -13.91 3.92 -7.12
N SER A 208 -15.24 3.84 -7.14
CA SER A 208 -16.12 5.00 -7.39
C SER A 208 -15.98 6.06 -6.28
N ALA A 209 -15.89 7.33 -6.67
CA ALA A 209 -15.63 8.48 -5.81
C ALA A 209 -16.67 8.73 -4.69
N SER A 210 -17.80 8.00 -4.68
CA SER A 210 -18.94 8.29 -3.82
C SER A 210 -18.92 7.67 -2.41
N ASN A 211 -17.99 6.77 -2.06
CA ASN A 211 -18.11 5.97 -0.82
C ASN A 211 -17.00 6.07 0.25
N CYS A 212 -15.98 6.91 0.12
CA CYS A 212 -14.96 7.11 1.18
C CYS A 212 -15.36 8.15 2.26
N ARG A 213 -16.62 8.17 2.72
CA ARG A 213 -17.05 9.05 3.84
C ARG A 213 -17.62 8.33 5.06
N ARG A 214 -17.53 6.99 5.14
CA ARG A 214 -18.05 6.24 6.30
C ARG A 214 -17.05 5.23 6.82
N SER A 215 -16.03 5.70 7.55
CA SER A 215 -15.34 4.86 8.54
C SER A 215 -14.72 5.60 9.72
N HIS A 216 -14.94 6.91 9.90
CA HIS A 216 -14.43 7.67 11.06
C HIS A 216 -15.55 8.32 11.89
N ALA A 217 -16.65 7.59 12.06
CA ALA A 217 -17.70 7.94 13.01
C ALA A 217 -18.06 6.71 13.85
N LEU A 218 -17.10 6.21 14.61
CA LEU A 218 -17.36 5.37 15.77
C LEU A 218 -16.66 6.01 16.97
N SER A 219 -17.48 6.31 17.98
CA SER A 219 -17.14 6.84 19.30
C SER A 219 -16.89 8.35 19.44
N ARG A 220 -17.96 9.13 19.31
CA ARG A 220 -18.22 10.22 20.25
C ARG A 220 -19.50 9.89 21.01
N ARG A 221 -19.33 9.25 22.15
CA ARG A 221 -20.20 9.35 23.32
C ARG A 221 -19.31 9.48 24.54
#